data_AF-A0AAN6PAP6-F1
#
_entry.id   AF-A0AAN6PAP6-F1
#
_cell.length_a   1.000
_cell.length_b   1.000
_cell.length_c   1.000
_cell.angle_alpha   90.00
_cell.angle_beta   90.00
_cell.angle_gamma   90.00
#
_symmetry.space_group_name_H-M   'P 1'
#
loop_
_entity.id
_entity.type
_entity.pdbx_description
1 polymer ?
#
loop_
_entity_poly.entity_id
_entity_poly.type
_entity_poly.pdbx_seq_one_letter_code
_entity_poly.pdbx_strand_id
1 'polypeptide(L)'
;MTLAVRGIVELFRTIKREDEVNRKILAFSVSHDHRSVRLYGHYLVITRKDTKYYRHPIRTFDFIELDGEEKWIVYQFTKNVYDTWMPKHFENICSAINQLPSELNFDVLPLSEATGLS
;
A
#
# COMPACT_ATOMS: atom_id res chain seq x y z
N MET A 1 -0.43 -1.64 -6.48
CA MET A 1 -0.12 -1.34 -5.06
C MET A 1 0.84 -2.32 -4.41
N THR A 2 0.80 -3.62 -4.74
CA THR A 2 1.71 -4.63 -4.14
C THR A 2 3.19 -4.25 -4.18
N LEU A 3 3.70 -3.72 -5.30
CA LEU A 3 5.11 -3.30 -5.40
C LEU A 3 5.47 -2.15 -4.44
N ALA A 4 4.63 -1.12 -4.37
CA ALA A 4 4.84 0.00 -3.44
C ALA A 4 4.79 -0.45 -1.98
N VAL A 5 3.79 -1.28 -1.64
CA VAL A 5 3.64 -1.86 -0.30
C VAL A 5 4.85 -2.73 0.05
N ARG A 6 5.35 -3.54 -0.89
CA ARG A 6 6.56 -4.35 -0.72
C ARG A 6 7.78 -3.49 -0.40
N GLY A 7 8.01 -2.41 -1.15
CA GLY A 7 9.14 -1.51 -0.90
C GLY A 7 9.13 -0.90 0.51
N ILE A 8 7.95 -0.48 1.00
CA ILE A 8 7.79 0.01 2.37
C ILE A 8 8.14 -1.08 3.39
N VAL A 9 7.74 -2.33 3.17
CA VAL A 9 8.06 -3.43 4.10
C VAL A 9 9.54 -3.76 4.12
N GLU A 10 10.16 -3.83 2.95
CA GLU A 10 11.58 -4.12 2.84
C GLU A 10 12.41 -3.03 3.53
N LEU A 11 12.00 -1.76 3.39
CA LEU A 11 12.57 -0.64 4.16
C LEU A 11 12.46 -0.88 5.67
N PHE A 12 11.26 -1.15 6.19
CA PHE A 12 11.04 -1.29 7.64
C PHE A 12 11.70 -2.56 8.22
N ARG A 13 11.77 -3.65 7.46
CA ARG A 13 12.52 -4.86 7.84
C ARG A 13 14.01 -4.61 7.95
N THR A 14 14.57 -3.81 7.04
CA THR A 14 16.01 -3.49 7.03
C THR A 14 16.47 -2.87 8.35
N ILE A 15 15.58 -2.10 8.98
CA ILE A 15 15.82 -1.43 10.27
C ILE A 15 15.12 -2.11 11.46
N LYS A 16 14.64 -3.35 11.30
CA LYS A 16 13.98 -4.16 12.34
C LYS A 16 12.73 -3.50 12.97
N ARG A 17 11.96 -2.76 12.18
CA ARG A 17 10.72 -2.07 12.56
C ARG A 17 9.48 -2.64 11.85
N GLU A 18 9.54 -3.90 11.41
CA GLU A 18 8.45 -4.54 10.68
C GLU A 18 7.10 -4.56 11.42
N ASP A 19 7.11 -4.56 12.76
CA ASP A 19 5.89 -4.55 13.57
C ASP A 19 5.06 -3.28 13.40
N GLU A 20 5.68 -2.16 13.01
CA GLU A 20 4.98 -0.90 12.75
C GLU A 20 4.13 -0.94 11.48
N VAL A 21 4.49 -1.82 10.53
CA VAL A 21 3.81 -1.96 9.24
C VAL A 21 3.01 -3.26 9.11
N ASN A 22 3.24 -4.23 10.00
CA ASN A 22 2.51 -5.49 10.03
C ASN A 22 1.01 -5.27 10.29
N ARG A 23 0.16 -5.80 9.42
CA ARG A 23 -1.30 -5.68 9.48
C ARG A 23 -1.83 -4.23 9.48
N LYS A 24 -1.02 -3.27 9.00
CA LYS A 24 -1.44 -1.88 8.79
C LYS A 24 -1.74 -1.63 7.32
N ILE A 25 -2.72 -0.76 7.05
CA ILE A 25 -2.95 -0.27 5.68
C ILE A 25 -1.81 0.69 5.33
N LEU A 26 -1.11 0.39 4.25
CA LEU A 26 0.05 1.15 3.76
C LEU A 26 -0.21 1.82 2.41
N ALA A 27 -1.37 1.56 1.81
CA ALA A 27 -1.72 2.08 0.51
C ALA A 27 -3.21 1.97 0.28
N PHE A 28 -3.75 2.84 -0.58
CA PHE A 28 -5.12 2.76 -1.06
C PHE A 28 -5.12 2.62 -2.58
N SER A 29 -6.18 2.03 -3.13
CA SER A 29 -6.45 2.10 -4.56
C SER A 29 -7.92 2.34 -4.82
N VAL A 30 -8.19 3.14 -5.83
CA VAL A 30 -9.51 3.35 -6.41
C VAL A 30 -9.53 2.66 -7.76
N SER A 31 -10.56 1.85 -8.01
CA SER A 31 -10.88 1.29 -9.33
C SER A 31 -12.28 1.73 -9.69
N HIS A 32 -12.48 2.16 -10.93
CA HIS A 32 -13.80 2.58 -11.40
C HIS A 32 -14.05 2.12 -12.83
N ASP A 33 -15.33 2.02 -13.17
CA ASP A 33 -15.82 1.86 -14.55
C ASP A 33 -16.85 2.95 -14.84
N HIS A 34 -17.73 2.74 -15.84
CA HIS A 34 -18.70 3.74 -16.26
C HIS A 34 -19.80 4.01 -15.22
N ARG A 35 -19.95 3.18 -14.19
CA ARG A 35 -21.00 3.36 -13.16
C ARG A 35 -20.55 3.05 -11.75
N SER A 36 -19.55 2.19 -11.55
CA SER A 36 -19.17 1.69 -10.24
C SER A 36 -17.78 2.15 -9.82
N VAL A 37 -17.60 2.30 -8.50
CA VAL A 37 -16.32 2.55 -7.85
C VAL A 37 -16.06 1.49 -6.80
N ARG A 38 -14.80 1.05 -6.70
CA ARG A 38 -14.29 0.10 -5.71
C ARG A 38 -13.09 0.72 -5.00
N LEU A 39 -13.23 0.93 -3.69
CA LEU A 39 -12.18 1.44 -2.81
C LEU A 39 -11.53 0.28 -2.07
N TYR A 40 -10.21 0.28 -2.02
CA TYR A 40 -9.45 -0.74 -1.33
C TYR A 40 -8.33 -0.17 -0.47
N GLY A 41 -8.13 -0.77 0.69
CA GLY A 41 -6.92 -0.63 1.49
C GLY A 41 -5.99 -1.82 1.25
N HIS A 42 -4.70 -1.56 1.07
CA HIS A 42 -3.67 -2.57 0.86
C HIS A 42 -2.84 -2.69 2.13
N TYR A 43 -2.74 -3.92 2.61
CA TYR A 43 -1.98 -4.26 3.80
C TYR A 43 -1.25 -5.58 3.57
N LEU A 44 -0.49 -5.98 4.56
CA LEU A 44 0.26 -7.21 4.53
C LEU A 44 0.32 -7.85 5.90
N VAL A 45 0.68 -9.13 5.90
CA VAL A 45 0.95 -9.89 7.12
C VAL A 45 2.38 -10.40 7.03
N ILE A 46 3.20 -9.97 7.98
CA ILE A 46 4.56 -10.46 8.18
C ILE A 46 4.49 -11.64 9.14
N THR A 47 5.08 -12.73 8.70
CA THR A 47 5.46 -13.88 9.52
C THR A 47 6.99 -13.98 9.49
N ARG A 48 7.59 -14.85 10.32
CA ARG A 48 9.05 -14.94 10.53
C ARG A 48 9.90 -14.70 9.27
N LYS A 49 9.60 -15.40 8.16
CA LYS A 49 10.31 -15.22 6.88
C LYS A 49 9.41 -14.70 5.77
N ASP A 50 8.13 -15.03 5.78
CA ASP A 50 7.22 -14.72 4.67
C ASP A 50 6.45 -13.43 4.87
N THR A 51 6.20 -12.73 3.77
CA THR A 51 5.25 -11.62 3.69
C THR A 51 4.11 -12.01 2.75
N LYS A 52 2.88 -11.91 3.23
CA LYS A 52 1.68 -12.08 2.39
C LYS A 52 1.00 -10.74 2.19
N TYR A 53 0.59 -10.46 0.96
CA TYR A 53 -0.02 -9.19 0.56
C TYR A 53 -1.53 -9.38 0.40
N TYR A 54 -2.28 -8.43 0.93
CA TYR A 54 -3.72 -8.48 0.94
C TYR A 54 -4.32 -7.15 0.54
N ARG A 55 -5.56 -7.21 0.07
CA ARG A 55 -6.38 -6.06 -0.24
C ARG A 55 -7.72 -6.20 0.48
N HIS A 56 -8.08 -5.21 1.28
CA HIS A 56 -9.35 -5.13 1.98
C HIS A 56 -10.31 -4.22 1.19
N PRO A 57 -11.49 -4.71 0.77
CA PRO A 57 -12.54 -3.87 0.20
C PRO A 57 -13.06 -2.92 1.28
N ILE A 58 -12.89 -1.61 1.07
CA ILE A 58 -13.40 -0.56 1.97
C ILE A 58 -14.85 -0.25 1.59
N ARG A 59 -15.11 -0.07 0.29
CA ARG A 59 -16.44 0.23 -0.23
C ARG A 59 -16.54 -0.15 -1.70
N THR A 60 -17.71 -0.56 -2.14
CA THR A 60 -18.07 -0.70 -3.55
C THR A 60 -19.46 -0.14 -3.74
N PHE A 61 -19.67 0.73 -4.72
CA PHE A 61 -20.95 1.39 -4.95
C PHE A 61 -21.08 1.86 -6.40
N ASP A 62 -22.32 2.09 -6.84
CA ASP A 62 -22.65 2.74 -8.11
C ASP A 62 -22.82 4.25 -7.87
N PHE A 63 -22.10 5.08 -8.61
CA PHE A 63 -22.10 6.54 -8.41
C PHE A 63 -23.17 7.27 -9.25
N ILE A 64 -23.93 6.55 -10.07
CA ILE A 64 -25.04 7.05 -10.87
C ILE A 64 -26.38 6.72 -10.19
N GLU A 65 -26.42 5.68 -9.35
CA GLU A 65 -27.58 5.36 -8.51
C GLU A 65 -28.00 6.56 -7.63
N LEU A 66 -29.30 6.61 -7.31
CA LEU A 66 -29.92 7.64 -6.46
C LEU A 66 -29.61 9.07 -6.93
N ASP A 67 -29.67 9.31 -8.24
CA ASP A 67 -29.35 10.61 -8.86
C ASP A 67 -27.94 11.13 -8.52
N GLY A 68 -27.01 10.19 -8.30
CA GLY A 68 -25.61 10.49 -7.99
C GLY A 68 -25.38 11.08 -6.60
N GLU A 69 -26.20 10.71 -5.61
CA GLU A 69 -26.01 11.08 -4.21
C GLU A 69 -24.56 10.81 -3.72
N GLU A 70 -23.98 9.69 -4.15
CA GLU A 70 -22.66 9.24 -3.71
C GLU A 70 -21.49 9.69 -4.59
N LYS A 71 -21.72 10.50 -5.64
CA LYS A 71 -20.70 10.84 -6.64
C LYS A 71 -19.44 11.50 -6.07
N TRP A 72 -19.56 12.18 -4.93
CA TRP A 72 -18.45 12.90 -4.29
C TRP A 72 -17.69 12.08 -3.25
N ILE A 73 -18.15 10.89 -2.88
CA ILE A 73 -17.53 10.08 -1.81
C ILE A 73 -16.07 9.76 -2.14
N VAL A 74 -15.77 9.38 -3.38
CA VAL A 74 -14.40 9.03 -3.83
C VAL A 74 -13.47 10.24 -3.74
N TYR A 75 -13.97 11.40 -4.13
CA TYR A 75 -13.22 12.64 -4.08
C TYR A 75 -12.88 13.03 -2.63
N GLN A 76 -13.88 12.99 -1.75
CA GLN A 76 -13.68 13.26 -0.32
C GLN A 76 -12.73 12.25 0.33
N PHE A 77 -12.90 10.96 0.02
CA PHE A 77 -11.99 9.91 0.47
C PHE A 77 -10.55 10.18 0.04
N THR A 78 -10.35 10.50 -1.25
CA THR A 78 -9.02 10.79 -1.81
C THR A 78 -8.40 12.02 -1.16
N LYS A 79 -9.17 13.10 -0.97
CA LYS A 79 -8.72 14.27 -0.22
C LYS A 79 -8.28 13.91 1.19
N ASN A 80 -9.11 13.18 1.94
CA ASN A 80 -8.76 12.77 3.30
C ASN A 80 -7.51 11.87 3.36
N VAL A 81 -7.29 11.04 2.33
CA VAL A 81 -6.03 10.27 2.21
C VAL A 81 -4.85 11.22 2.13
N TYR A 82 -4.89 12.27 1.31
CA TYR A 82 -3.78 13.22 1.17
C TYR A 82 -3.65 14.21 2.34
N ASP A 83 -4.77 14.70 2.87
CA ASP A 83 -4.78 15.76 3.88
C ASP A 83 -4.55 15.22 5.29
N THR A 84 -4.98 13.99 5.57
CA THR A 84 -4.92 13.40 6.92
C THR A 84 -3.97 12.21 7.03
N TRP A 85 -4.08 11.22 6.13
CA TRP A 85 -3.34 9.97 6.27
C TRP A 85 -1.91 10.06 5.71
N MET A 86 -1.74 10.67 4.55
CA MET A 86 -0.46 10.74 3.82
C MET A 86 0.63 11.48 4.58
N PRO A 87 0.38 12.61 5.28
CA PRO A 87 1.43 13.30 6.01
C PRO A 87 2.03 12.40 7.09
N LYS A 88 1.17 11.67 7.82
CA LYS A 88 1.65 10.75 8.85
C LYS A 88 2.39 9.55 8.26
N HIS A 89 1.92 9.03 7.13
CA HIS A 89 2.60 7.94 6.44
C HIS A 89 3.97 8.36 5.91
N PHE A 90 4.07 9.56 5.35
CA PHE A 90 5.30 10.15 4.86
C PHE A 90 6.33 10.34 5.98
N GLU A 91 5.91 10.90 7.13
CA GLU A 91 6.78 11.01 8.32
C GLU A 91 7.34 9.65 8.75
N ASN A 92 6.50 8.60 8.76
CA ASN A 92 6.94 7.26 9.14
C ASN A 92 7.98 6.70 8.15
N ILE A 93 7.80 6.93 6.86
CA ILE A 93 8.78 6.54 5.83
C ILE A 93 10.09 7.31 6.01
N CYS A 94 10.05 8.63 6.19
CA CYS A 94 11.25 9.44 6.43
C CYS A 94 11.97 9.00 7.71
N SER A 95 11.23 8.71 8.78
CA SER A 95 11.78 8.15 10.02
C SER A 95 12.54 6.84 9.77
N ALA A 96 12.00 5.96 8.91
CA ALA A 96 12.66 4.71 8.56
C ALA A 96 13.92 4.95 7.70
N ILE A 97 13.84 5.82 6.69
CA ILE A 97 14.97 6.18 5.82
C ILE A 97 16.13 6.76 6.63
N ASN A 98 15.85 7.64 7.60
CA ASN A 98 16.88 8.27 8.43
C ASN A 98 17.62 7.30 9.35
N GLN A 99 17.13 6.07 9.54
CA GLN A 99 17.75 5.02 10.34
C GLN A 99 18.50 3.99 9.49
N LEU A 100 18.53 4.17 8.17
CA LEU A 100 19.26 3.29 7.28
C LEU A 100 20.77 3.39 7.54
N PRO A 101 21.49 2.25 7.64
CA PRO A 101 22.93 2.28 7.75
C PRO A 101 23.57 2.89 6.49
N SER A 102 24.69 3.58 6.65
CA SER A 102 25.39 4.29 5.57
C SER A 102 25.97 3.34 4.50
N GLU A 103 26.15 2.05 4.85
CA GLU A 103 26.69 1.00 3.97
C GLU A 103 25.59 -0.01 3.57
N LEU A 104 24.49 0.46 3.00
CA LEU A 104 23.49 -0.44 2.40
C LEU A 104 23.89 -0.80 0.98
N ASN A 105 24.11 -2.09 0.74
CA ASN A 105 24.17 -2.60 -0.62
C ASN A 105 22.75 -2.88 -1.12
N PHE A 106 22.24 -2.01 -1.99
CA PHE A 106 20.91 -2.13 -2.62
C PHE A 106 20.94 -2.96 -3.91
N ASP A 107 22.03 -3.69 -4.18
CA ASP A 107 22.13 -4.56 -5.36
C ASP A 107 20.93 -5.50 -5.41
N VAL A 108 20.06 -5.24 -6.40
CA VAL A 108 18.93 -6.10 -6.72
C VAL A 108 19.53 -7.39 -7.28
N LEU A 109 19.44 -8.48 -6.53
CA LEU A 109 19.80 -9.79 -7.06
C LEU A 109 19.02 -10.00 -8.37
N PRO A 110 19.71 -10.34 -9.48
CA PRO A 110 19.04 -10.60 -10.75
C PRO A 110 17.91 -11.62 -10.52
N LEU A 111 16.74 -11.35 -11.11
CA LEU A 111 15.66 -12.32 -11.15
C LEU A 111 16.25 -13.62 -11.73
N SER A 112 16.40 -14.66 -10.90
CA SER A 112 16.93 -15.93 -11.36
C SER A 112 16.04 -16.42 -12.50
N GLU A 113 16.61 -16.62 -13.69
CA GLU A 113 15.93 -17.13 -14.89
C GLU A 113 15.43 -18.59 -14.72
N ALA A 114 15.47 -19.14 -13.51
CA ALA A 114 15.02 -20.48 -13.20
C ALA A 114 13.52 -20.54 -12.83
N THR A 115 12.66 -20.13 -13.75
CA THR A 115 11.38 -20.81 -13.94
C THR A 115 11.11 -20.89 -15.43
N GLY A 116 11.67 -21.94 -16.04
CA GLY A 116 11.24 -22.40 -17.34
C GLY A 116 9.76 -22.75 -17.28
N LEU A 117 8.96 -22.00 -18.01
CA LEU A 117 7.64 -22.41 -18.46
C LEU A 117 7.73 -22.51 -19.98
N SER A 118 7.92 -23.75 -20.45
CA SER A 118 7.49 -24.18 -21.77
C SER A 118 5.97 -24.22 -21.84
#